data_AF-A0A328RNN8-F1
#
_entry.id   AF-A0A328RNN8-F1
#
_cell.length_a   1.000
_cell.length_b   1.000
_cell.length_c   1.000
_cell.angle_alpha   90.00
_cell.angle_beta   90.00
_cell.angle_gamma   90.00
#
_symmetry.space_group_name_H-M   'P 1'
#
loop_
_entity.id
_entity.type
_entity.pdbx_description
1 polymer ?
#
loop_
_entity_poly.entity_id
_entity_poly.type
_entity_poly.pdbx_seq_one_letter_code
_entity_poly.pdbx_strand_id
1 'polypeptide(L)'
;MTKPCFWIIGGGLLQVPLIDEAKALGYDIIVSDGSENCVCKPLSTHFFHIDIFDYNAHIECAEKLVKKGIIIEGVLAAGIDAPETMAKVAEHLNLPTVSSEIAHLVNNKDKFREKMKELGVPVPRFAIINSQNADQIDDILIDIKYPLIVKNTSSSGSRGTKLFFTPDNYGVKDMVSEAISVSRSGNALIESLWEGTEHTVETIFDSSRKFHRGFITDRQFDNADGFALETGLVHPTTLSKDIQDDMYTLAEDLAKKLGITIGAAKYDMIQTKEGPRIIEMTVRLSGGFDCQYLVPAATGKNLMKAAILTATGKLFDDYLLKDTKNKVALSESLWPRPGKLTAINGLDIAKKMPGFEKIFFRYKVGDTVAPYIDCTKRVCFIIVSGDSLEEATANMTAIKNTIECVTEQ
;
A
#
# COMPACT_ATOMS: atom_id res chain seq x y z
N MET A 1 -0.54 -33.59 16.11
CA MET A 1 -1.48 -32.81 15.27
C MET A 1 -0.64 -32.01 14.29
N THR A 2 -1.03 -31.97 13.01
CA THR A 2 -0.39 -31.08 12.02
C THR A 2 -0.63 -29.63 12.44
N LYS A 3 0.42 -28.82 12.44
CA LYS A 3 0.35 -27.42 12.80
C LYS A 3 -0.41 -26.67 11.69
N PRO A 4 -1.36 -25.78 12.02
CA PRO A 4 -2.11 -25.05 11.00
C PRO A 4 -1.19 -24.11 10.21
N CYS A 5 -1.51 -23.92 8.94
CA CYS A 5 -0.79 -23.03 8.03
C CYS A 5 -1.53 -21.70 7.86
N PHE A 6 -0.76 -20.64 7.67
CA PHE A 6 -1.22 -19.33 7.27
C PHE A 6 -0.62 -18.98 5.90
N TRP A 7 -1.46 -18.60 4.94
CA TRP A 7 -1.04 -18.33 3.57
C TRP A 7 -0.83 -16.84 3.35
N ILE A 8 0.37 -16.46 2.96
CA ILE A 8 0.73 -15.10 2.57
C ILE A 8 0.93 -15.04 1.06
N ILE A 9 0.14 -14.20 0.38
CA ILE A 9 0.28 -13.97 -1.06
C ILE A 9 1.27 -12.81 -1.26
N GLY A 10 2.30 -13.07 -2.07
CA GLY A 10 3.47 -12.24 -2.22
C GLY A 10 4.62 -12.70 -1.31
N GLY A 11 5.84 -12.60 -1.82
CA GLY A 11 7.06 -12.99 -1.14
C GLY A 11 8.16 -11.93 -1.18
N GLY A 12 7.78 -10.66 -1.38
CA GLY A 12 8.69 -9.52 -1.36
C GLY A 12 9.10 -9.10 0.06
N LEU A 13 9.90 -8.02 0.15
CA LEU A 13 10.36 -7.49 1.44
C LEU A 13 9.22 -7.06 2.37
N LEU A 14 8.10 -6.60 1.81
CA LEU A 14 6.96 -6.11 2.58
C LEU A 14 6.19 -7.22 3.31
N GLN A 15 6.38 -8.49 2.93
CA GLN A 15 5.72 -9.64 3.55
C GLN A 15 6.54 -10.28 4.68
N VAL A 16 7.84 -9.97 4.80
CA VAL A 16 8.69 -10.49 5.89
C VAL A 16 8.08 -10.25 7.29
N PRO A 17 7.59 -9.04 7.63
CA PRO A 17 7.01 -8.79 8.95
C PRO A 17 5.72 -9.58 9.19
N LEU A 18 4.93 -9.81 8.14
CA LEU A 18 3.71 -10.60 8.21
C LEU A 18 4.01 -12.08 8.48
N ILE A 19 5.08 -12.61 7.88
CA ILE A 19 5.59 -13.95 8.16
C ILE A 19 6.03 -14.07 9.62
N ASP A 20 6.78 -13.10 10.12
CA ASP A 20 7.29 -13.12 11.49
C ASP A 20 6.14 -13.10 12.51
N GLU A 21 5.13 -12.26 12.31
CA GLU A 21 3.95 -12.17 13.18
C GLU A 21 3.10 -13.46 13.12
N ALA A 22 2.89 -14.03 11.93
CA ALA A 22 2.15 -15.28 11.78
C ALA A 22 2.89 -16.46 12.44
N LYS A 23 4.23 -16.53 12.33
CA LYS A 23 5.04 -17.52 13.05
C LYS A 23 4.95 -17.35 14.56
N ALA A 24 4.98 -16.11 15.06
CA ALA A 24 4.84 -15.81 16.48
C ALA A 24 3.48 -16.25 17.04
N LEU A 25 2.44 -16.25 16.21
CA LEU A 25 1.12 -16.80 16.51
C LEU A 25 1.02 -18.33 16.40
N GLY A 26 2.12 -19.01 16.05
CA GLY A 26 2.19 -20.46 16.00
C GLY A 26 1.69 -21.07 14.68
N TYR A 27 1.74 -20.33 13.57
CA TYR A 27 1.45 -20.86 12.24
C TYR A 27 2.70 -21.42 11.55
N ASP A 28 2.50 -22.44 10.72
CA ASP A 28 3.40 -22.73 9.60
C ASP A 28 3.03 -21.84 8.41
N ILE A 29 4.01 -21.54 7.56
CA ILE A 29 3.85 -20.46 6.59
C ILE A 29 3.81 -21.02 5.18
N ILE A 30 2.74 -20.71 4.46
CA ILE A 30 2.66 -20.88 3.01
C ILE A 30 2.93 -19.52 2.36
N VAL A 31 3.86 -19.47 1.40
CA VAL A 31 4.10 -18.29 0.55
C VAL A 31 3.85 -18.66 -0.90
N SER A 32 3.14 -17.81 -1.62
CA SER A 32 3.09 -17.84 -3.08
C SER A 32 3.60 -16.53 -3.68
N ASP A 33 4.45 -16.61 -4.69
CA ASP A 33 4.99 -15.44 -5.39
C ASP A 33 5.34 -15.77 -6.84
N GLY A 34 5.27 -14.77 -7.72
CA GLY A 34 5.62 -14.91 -9.14
C GLY A 34 7.13 -15.04 -9.40
N SER A 35 7.97 -14.80 -8.38
CA SER A 35 9.42 -14.98 -8.44
C SER A 35 9.87 -16.18 -7.64
N GLU A 36 10.54 -17.13 -8.31
CA GLU A 36 11.20 -18.29 -7.69
C GLU A 36 12.30 -17.91 -6.68
N ASN A 37 12.80 -16.67 -6.78
CA ASN A 37 13.87 -16.11 -5.99
C ASN A 37 13.38 -15.00 -5.03
N CYS A 38 12.08 -14.98 -4.70
CA CYS A 38 11.51 -14.00 -3.79
C CYS A 38 12.16 -14.07 -2.40
N VAL A 39 12.12 -12.96 -1.67
CA VAL A 39 12.80 -12.81 -0.37
C VAL A 39 12.23 -13.76 0.68
N CYS A 40 10.92 -14.01 0.63
CA CYS A 40 10.21 -14.78 1.65
C CYS A 40 10.28 -16.30 1.46
N LYS A 41 10.72 -16.81 0.30
CA LYS A 41 10.86 -18.25 0.07
C LYS A 41 11.64 -18.99 1.18
N PRO A 42 12.87 -18.57 1.56
CA PRO A 42 13.61 -19.24 2.65
C PRO A 42 12.95 -19.07 4.03
N LEU A 43 11.97 -18.18 4.17
CA LEU A 43 11.24 -17.94 5.41
C LEU A 43 9.95 -18.78 5.49
N SER A 44 9.53 -19.43 4.41
CA SER A 44 8.30 -20.21 4.34
C SER A 44 8.49 -21.68 4.70
N THR A 45 7.45 -22.31 5.24
CA THR A 45 7.38 -23.78 5.40
C THR A 45 7.07 -24.44 4.05
N HIS A 46 6.20 -23.79 3.27
CA HIS A 46 5.84 -24.20 1.91
C HIS A 46 5.90 -23.00 0.98
N PHE A 47 6.58 -23.16 -0.15
CA PHE A 47 6.65 -22.14 -1.20
C PHE A 47 6.03 -22.64 -2.49
N PHE A 48 5.26 -21.77 -3.16
CA PHE A 48 4.69 -22.04 -4.48
C PHE A 48 5.01 -20.90 -5.45
N HIS A 49 5.61 -21.26 -6.59
CA HIS A 49 5.86 -20.33 -7.69
C HIS A 49 4.58 -20.13 -8.49
N ILE A 50 3.83 -19.09 -8.12
CA ILE A 50 2.53 -18.78 -8.72
C ILE A 50 2.47 -17.26 -8.88
N ASP A 51 2.11 -16.78 -10.06
CA ASP A 51 1.81 -15.36 -10.27
C ASP A 51 0.73 -14.95 -9.25
N ILE A 52 1.01 -13.90 -8.47
CA ILE A 52 0.12 -13.37 -7.43
C ILE A 52 -1.27 -13.00 -7.95
N PHE A 53 -1.45 -12.84 -9.27
CA PHE A 53 -2.72 -12.54 -9.92
C PHE A 53 -3.45 -13.79 -10.46
N ASP A 54 -2.80 -14.96 -10.49
CA ASP A 54 -3.41 -16.22 -10.95
C ASP A 54 -4.15 -16.92 -9.80
N TYR A 55 -5.34 -16.43 -9.49
CA TYR A 55 -6.18 -17.00 -8.44
C TYR A 55 -6.64 -18.44 -8.74
N ASN A 56 -6.71 -18.86 -10.01
CA ASN A 56 -7.08 -20.23 -10.36
C ASN A 56 -5.96 -21.19 -9.94
N ALA A 57 -4.71 -20.87 -10.26
CA ALA A 57 -3.56 -21.66 -9.82
C ALA A 57 -3.44 -21.70 -8.28
N HIS A 58 -3.77 -20.61 -7.60
CA HIS A 58 -3.82 -20.60 -6.13
C HIS A 58 -4.90 -21.53 -5.57
N ILE A 59 -6.12 -21.50 -6.14
CA ILE A 59 -7.22 -22.39 -5.73
C ILE A 59 -6.84 -23.85 -5.95
N GLU A 60 -6.31 -24.20 -7.14
CA GLU A 60 -5.84 -25.56 -7.41
C GLU A 60 -4.74 -26.01 -6.43
N CYS A 61 -3.83 -25.11 -6.08
CA CYS A 61 -2.81 -25.37 -5.08
C CYS A 61 -3.43 -25.60 -3.70
N ALA A 62 -4.39 -24.77 -3.29
CA ALA A 62 -5.12 -24.91 -2.04
C ALA A 62 -5.81 -26.28 -1.92
N GLU A 63 -6.52 -26.70 -2.97
CA GLU A 63 -7.16 -28.03 -3.02
C GLU A 63 -6.14 -29.17 -2.87
N LYS A 64 -4.98 -29.07 -3.52
CA LYS A 64 -3.91 -30.08 -3.41
C LYS A 64 -3.36 -30.15 -1.98
N LEU A 65 -3.22 -29.02 -1.29
CA LEU A 65 -2.75 -28.96 0.09
C LEU A 65 -3.78 -29.55 1.06
N VAL A 66 -5.05 -29.18 0.91
CA VAL A 66 -6.15 -29.72 1.72
C VAL A 66 -6.26 -31.24 1.54
N LYS A 67 -6.18 -31.74 0.30
CA LYS A 67 -6.15 -33.19 0.01
C LYS A 67 -4.97 -33.93 0.66
N LYS A 68 -3.85 -33.24 0.91
CA LYS A 68 -2.68 -33.77 1.65
C LYS A 68 -2.81 -33.66 3.17
N GLY A 69 -3.94 -33.15 3.68
CA GLY A 69 -4.18 -32.98 5.12
C GLY A 69 -3.53 -31.72 5.71
N ILE A 70 -3.11 -30.76 4.88
CA ILE A 70 -2.66 -29.45 5.35
C ILE A 70 -3.89 -28.59 5.69
N ILE A 71 -3.90 -28.05 6.89
CA ILE A 71 -4.96 -27.16 7.37
C ILE A 71 -4.52 -25.72 7.10
N ILE A 72 -5.30 -24.98 6.32
CA ILE A 72 -5.07 -23.55 6.05
C ILE A 72 -6.11 -22.78 6.85
N GLU A 73 -5.67 -21.96 7.82
CA GLU A 73 -6.58 -21.21 8.70
C GLU A 73 -6.82 -19.76 8.27
N GLY A 74 -5.96 -19.19 7.41
CA GLY A 74 -6.09 -17.80 6.97
C GLY A 74 -5.26 -17.51 5.75
N VAL A 75 -5.67 -16.48 5.01
CA VAL A 75 -4.99 -15.97 3.81
C VAL A 75 -4.90 -14.46 3.91
N LEU A 76 -3.72 -13.87 3.69
CA LEU A 76 -3.54 -12.43 3.62
C LEU A 76 -2.61 -11.98 2.50
N ALA A 77 -2.91 -10.80 1.96
CA ALA A 77 -2.01 -9.95 1.22
C ALA A 77 -1.75 -8.68 2.04
N ALA A 78 -0.52 -8.18 2.06
CA ALA A 78 -0.15 -6.95 2.75
C ALA A 78 0.89 -6.19 1.94
N GLY A 79 0.67 -4.92 1.61
CA GLY A 79 1.63 -4.14 0.81
C GLY A 79 1.90 -4.69 -0.60
N ILE A 80 0.93 -5.39 -1.20
CA ILE A 80 0.99 -5.95 -2.55
C ILE A 80 -0.38 -5.87 -3.23
N ASP A 81 -0.39 -5.82 -4.56
CA ASP A 81 -1.59 -5.65 -5.39
C ASP A 81 -2.36 -6.96 -5.62
N ALA A 82 -2.48 -7.81 -4.59
CA ALA A 82 -3.20 -9.09 -4.68
C ALA A 82 -4.42 -9.25 -3.73
N PRO A 83 -5.19 -8.19 -3.39
CA PRO A 83 -6.36 -8.34 -2.52
C PRO A 83 -7.45 -9.21 -3.16
N GLU A 84 -7.60 -9.18 -4.48
CA GLU A 84 -8.58 -10.02 -5.19
C GLU A 84 -8.21 -11.51 -5.11
N THR A 85 -6.95 -11.85 -5.37
CA THR A 85 -6.47 -13.23 -5.22
C THR A 85 -6.63 -13.72 -3.79
N MET A 86 -6.26 -12.90 -2.81
CA MET A 86 -6.48 -13.19 -1.38
C MET A 86 -7.94 -13.52 -1.10
N ALA A 87 -8.86 -12.66 -1.54
CA ALA A 87 -10.28 -12.86 -1.31
C ALA A 87 -10.81 -14.13 -1.99
N LYS A 88 -10.46 -14.38 -3.25
CA LYS A 88 -10.91 -15.59 -3.98
C LYS A 88 -10.44 -16.89 -3.34
N VAL A 89 -9.18 -16.93 -2.90
CA VAL A 89 -8.60 -18.12 -2.24
C VAL A 89 -9.25 -18.33 -0.87
N ALA A 90 -9.41 -17.26 -0.08
CA ALA A 90 -10.08 -17.35 1.22
C ALA A 90 -11.56 -17.76 1.10
N GLU A 91 -12.31 -17.18 0.15
CA GLU A 91 -13.69 -17.59 -0.14
C GLU A 91 -13.79 -19.07 -0.50
N HIS A 92 -12.91 -19.55 -1.41
CA HIS A 92 -12.89 -20.95 -1.81
C HIS A 92 -12.62 -21.90 -0.62
N LEU A 93 -11.76 -21.48 0.30
CA LEU A 93 -11.45 -22.22 1.53
C LEU A 93 -12.49 -22.03 2.65
N ASN A 94 -13.56 -21.26 2.41
CA ASN A 94 -14.56 -20.86 3.41
C ASN A 94 -13.93 -20.15 4.64
N LEU A 95 -12.89 -19.36 4.40
CA LEU A 95 -12.19 -18.58 5.42
C LEU A 95 -12.75 -17.14 5.50
N PRO A 96 -12.59 -16.47 6.65
CA PRO A 96 -13.01 -15.09 6.82
C PRO A 96 -12.30 -14.14 5.85
N THR A 97 -13.07 -13.47 4.99
CA THR A 97 -12.55 -12.49 4.01
C THR A 97 -13.64 -11.53 3.55
N VAL A 98 -13.21 -10.38 3.03
CA VAL A 98 -14.02 -9.54 2.15
C VAL A 98 -14.40 -10.31 0.88
N SER A 99 -15.53 -9.93 0.25
CA SER A 99 -15.91 -10.58 -1.00
C SER A 99 -14.89 -10.31 -2.11
N SER A 100 -14.67 -11.30 -2.98
CA SER A 100 -13.74 -11.14 -4.11
C SER A 100 -14.23 -10.11 -5.13
N GLU A 101 -15.55 -9.94 -5.28
CA GLU A 101 -16.14 -8.90 -6.12
C GLU A 101 -15.83 -7.50 -5.59
N ILE A 102 -15.93 -7.31 -4.27
CA ILE A 102 -15.58 -6.03 -3.63
C ILE A 102 -14.08 -5.78 -3.74
N ALA A 103 -13.25 -6.80 -3.48
CA ALA A 103 -11.80 -6.69 -3.62
C ALA A 103 -11.38 -6.29 -5.04
N HIS A 104 -12.01 -6.89 -6.04
CA HIS A 104 -11.83 -6.52 -7.44
C HIS A 104 -12.26 -5.07 -7.70
N LEU A 105 -13.45 -4.68 -7.23
CA LEU A 105 -14.02 -3.35 -7.41
C LEU A 105 -13.10 -2.25 -6.86
N VAL A 106 -12.64 -2.35 -5.61
CA VAL A 106 -11.85 -1.28 -4.99
C VAL A 106 -10.41 -1.23 -5.50
N ASN A 107 -9.85 -2.37 -5.93
CA ASN A 107 -8.48 -2.42 -6.45
C ASN A 107 -8.35 -1.86 -7.88
N ASN A 108 -9.47 -1.65 -8.58
CA ASN A 108 -9.52 -1.03 -9.91
C ASN A 108 -10.05 0.40 -9.80
N LYS A 109 -9.18 1.40 -10.04
CA LYS A 109 -9.48 2.82 -9.77
C LYS A 109 -10.63 3.36 -10.61
N ASP A 110 -10.78 2.90 -11.84
CA ASP A 110 -11.91 3.27 -12.72
C ASP A 110 -13.23 2.77 -12.14
N LYS A 111 -13.33 1.47 -11.84
CA LYS A 111 -14.54 0.85 -11.26
C LYS A 111 -14.87 1.44 -9.90
N PHE A 112 -13.85 1.64 -9.06
CA PHE A 112 -14.01 2.30 -7.77
C PHE A 112 -14.55 3.72 -7.94
N ARG A 113 -14.03 4.48 -8.90
CA ARG A 113 -14.46 5.86 -9.15
C ARG A 113 -15.90 5.94 -9.66
N GLU A 114 -16.29 5.07 -10.60
CA GLU A 114 -17.68 4.91 -11.04
C GLU A 114 -18.59 4.57 -9.86
N LYS A 115 -18.18 3.62 -9.02
CA LYS A 115 -19.00 3.23 -7.86
C LYS A 115 -19.16 4.34 -6.84
N MET A 116 -18.11 5.10 -6.58
CA MET A 116 -18.16 6.25 -5.68
C MET A 116 -19.17 7.29 -6.18
N LYS A 117 -19.18 7.56 -7.49
CA LYS A 117 -20.16 8.45 -8.13
C LYS A 117 -21.59 7.91 -7.97
N GLU A 118 -21.82 6.61 -8.21
CA GLU A 118 -23.13 5.97 -8.00
C GLU A 118 -23.64 6.09 -6.56
N LEU A 119 -22.72 5.93 -5.59
CA LEU A 119 -23.03 6.01 -4.15
C LEU A 119 -23.19 7.44 -3.64
N GLY A 120 -23.06 8.45 -4.52
CA GLY A 120 -23.14 9.87 -4.16
C GLY A 120 -21.97 10.35 -3.30
N VAL A 121 -20.85 9.61 -3.29
CA VAL A 121 -19.64 10.03 -2.59
C VAL A 121 -18.86 11.00 -3.48
N PRO A 122 -18.36 12.14 -2.95
CA PRO A 122 -17.63 13.10 -3.76
C PRO A 122 -16.46 12.47 -4.52
N VAL A 123 -16.39 12.78 -5.81
CA VAL A 123 -15.34 12.35 -6.74
C VAL A 123 -14.82 13.56 -7.52
N PRO A 124 -13.54 13.56 -7.97
CA PRO A 124 -13.10 14.57 -8.93
C PRO A 124 -13.89 14.43 -10.24
N ARG A 125 -13.87 15.46 -11.09
CA ARG A 125 -14.26 15.25 -12.49
C ARG A 125 -13.29 14.23 -13.08
N PHE A 126 -13.81 13.21 -13.75
CA PHE A 126 -12.99 12.14 -14.28
C PHE A 126 -13.51 11.60 -15.60
N ALA A 127 -12.61 11.01 -16.39
CA ALA A 127 -12.92 10.26 -17.58
C ALA A 127 -12.04 9.00 -17.69
N ILE A 128 -12.63 7.90 -18.14
CA ILE A 128 -11.96 6.62 -18.40
C ILE A 128 -11.61 6.56 -19.89
N ILE A 129 -10.33 6.40 -20.19
CA ILE A 129 -9.80 6.35 -21.55
C ILE A 129 -9.24 4.97 -21.84
N ASN A 130 -9.53 4.45 -23.03
CA ASN A 130 -8.96 3.22 -23.57
C ASN A 130 -8.71 3.39 -25.08
N SER A 131 -8.29 2.31 -25.75
CA SER A 131 -7.96 2.34 -27.19
C SER A 131 -9.14 2.70 -28.10
N GLN A 132 -10.38 2.63 -27.62
CA GLN A 132 -11.59 2.87 -28.41
C GLN A 132 -12.09 4.32 -28.34
N ASN A 133 -11.64 5.12 -27.37
CA ASN A 133 -12.09 6.50 -27.17
C ASN A 133 -10.94 7.50 -26.96
N ALA A 134 -9.70 7.10 -27.27
CA ALA A 134 -8.53 7.97 -27.14
C ALA A 134 -8.57 9.22 -28.04
N ASP A 135 -9.36 9.20 -29.11
CA ASP A 135 -9.63 10.34 -29.98
C ASP A 135 -10.45 11.45 -29.28
N GLN A 136 -11.17 11.14 -28.21
CA GLN A 136 -12.01 12.07 -27.46
C GLN A 136 -11.26 12.86 -26.38
N ILE A 137 -9.93 12.64 -26.23
CA ILE A 137 -9.14 13.27 -25.17
C ILE A 137 -9.24 14.80 -25.19
N ASP A 138 -9.20 15.42 -26.37
CA ASP A 138 -9.26 16.90 -26.46
C ASP A 138 -10.60 17.46 -25.93
N ASP A 139 -11.72 16.80 -26.24
CA ASP A 139 -13.04 17.20 -25.74
C ASP A 139 -13.16 17.00 -24.23
N ILE A 140 -12.61 15.89 -23.72
CA ILE A 140 -12.58 15.56 -22.29
C ILE A 140 -11.79 16.61 -21.50
N LEU A 141 -10.69 17.11 -22.07
CA LEU A 141 -9.85 18.12 -21.44
C LEU A 141 -10.55 19.48 -21.27
N ILE A 142 -11.55 19.79 -22.10
CA ILE A 142 -12.38 21.01 -21.95
C ILE A 142 -13.23 20.95 -20.67
N ASP A 143 -13.74 19.77 -20.32
CA ASP A 143 -14.59 19.57 -19.14
C ASP A 143 -13.77 19.40 -17.84
N ILE A 144 -12.77 18.51 -17.84
CA ILE A 144 -11.97 18.22 -16.65
C ILE A 144 -11.18 19.45 -16.20
N LYS A 145 -10.54 20.13 -17.17
CA LYS A 145 -9.64 21.29 -17.01
C LYS A 145 -8.38 20.98 -16.20
N TYR A 146 -7.36 21.81 -16.38
CA TYR A 146 -6.14 21.80 -15.60
C TYR A 146 -6.35 22.55 -14.26
N PRO A 147 -5.66 22.16 -13.17
CA PRO A 147 -4.69 21.07 -13.11
C PRO A 147 -5.37 19.69 -13.04
N LEU A 148 -4.73 18.69 -13.65
CA LEU A 148 -5.26 17.32 -13.75
C LEU A 148 -4.18 16.27 -13.50
N ILE A 149 -4.61 15.03 -13.31
CA ILE A 149 -3.76 13.84 -13.21
C ILE A 149 -4.21 12.80 -14.22
N VAL A 150 -3.24 12.19 -14.90
CA VAL A 150 -3.42 10.95 -15.66
C VAL A 150 -2.84 9.81 -14.83
N LYS A 151 -3.56 8.69 -14.69
CA LYS A 151 -3.10 7.52 -13.95
C LYS A 151 -3.57 6.21 -14.56
N ASN A 152 -2.79 5.15 -14.34
CA ASN A 152 -3.24 3.78 -14.62
C ASN A 152 -4.41 3.38 -13.68
N THR A 153 -5.26 2.45 -14.13
CA THR A 153 -6.42 2.00 -13.34
C THR A 153 -6.17 0.79 -12.44
N SER A 154 -5.19 -0.07 -12.72
CA SER A 154 -5.09 -1.42 -12.11
C SER A 154 -3.69 -1.81 -11.56
N SER A 155 -2.94 -0.82 -11.10
CA SER A 155 -1.60 -0.99 -10.51
C SER A 155 -1.31 0.07 -9.43
N SER A 156 -0.47 -0.26 -8.44
CA SER A 156 -0.01 0.68 -7.40
C SER A 156 1.37 1.30 -7.69
N GLY A 157 1.81 2.16 -6.75
CA GLY A 157 3.15 2.74 -6.72
C GLY A 157 3.35 3.91 -7.67
N SER A 158 2.29 4.60 -8.09
CA SER A 158 2.31 5.73 -9.04
C SER A 158 2.88 5.41 -10.43
N ARG A 159 2.95 4.12 -10.83
CA ARG A 159 3.41 3.73 -12.17
C ARG A 159 2.47 4.26 -13.24
N GLY A 160 2.98 4.89 -14.30
CA GLY A 160 2.12 5.46 -15.34
C GLY A 160 1.16 6.52 -14.80
N THR A 161 1.66 7.38 -13.90
CA THR A 161 0.91 8.48 -13.30
C THR A 161 1.66 9.80 -13.48
N LYS A 162 0.98 10.85 -13.93
CA LYS A 162 1.56 12.20 -14.06
C LYS A 162 0.52 13.30 -13.87
N LEU A 163 0.95 14.35 -13.20
CA LEU A 163 0.27 15.61 -12.92
C LEU A 163 0.57 16.61 -14.04
N PHE A 164 -0.46 17.35 -14.45
CA PHE A 164 -0.35 18.43 -15.41
C PHE A 164 -0.93 19.69 -14.79
N PHE A 165 -0.06 20.64 -14.43
CA PHE A 165 -0.46 21.89 -13.80
C PHE A 165 -0.86 22.98 -14.80
N THR A 166 -0.32 22.91 -16.02
CA THR A 166 -0.59 23.83 -17.12
C THR A 166 -1.06 23.06 -18.35
N PRO A 167 -1.78 23.71 -19.30
CA PRO A 167 -2.24 23.04 -20.51
C PRO A 167 -1.12 22.37 -21.32
N ASP A 168 -1.25 21.06 -21.55
CA ASP A 168 -0.33 20.24 -22.34
C ASP A 168 -1.07 19.00 -22.90
N ASN A 169 -1.94 19.22 -23.90
CA ASN A 169 -2.75 18.15 -24.47
C ASN A 169 -1.92 17.02 -25.10
N TYR A 170 -0.76 17.34 -25.68
CA TYR A 170 0.14 16.33 -26.25
C TYR A 170 0.74 15.45 -25.17
N GLY A 171 1.29 16.05 -24.10
CA GLY A 171 1.81 15.29 -22.97
C GLY A 171 0.74 14.45 -22.28
N VAL A 172 -0.50 14.93 -22.20
CA VAL A 172 -1.62 14.13 -21.69
C VAL A 172 -1.87 12.89 -22.56
N LYS A 173 -1.90 13.02 -23.89
CA LYS A 173 -2.11 11.89 -24.82
C LYS A 173 -0.98 10.85 -24.71
N ASP A 174 0.26 11.30 -24.62
CA ASP A 174 1.42 10.43 -24.42
C ASP A 174 1.30 9.68 -23.09
N MET A 175 0.97 10.40 -22.02
CA MET A 175 0.81 9.81 -20.69
C MET A 175 -0.37 8.84 -20.61
N VAL A 176 -1.47 9.11 -21.29
CA VAL A 176 -2.61 8.17 -21.38
C VAL A 176 -2.16 6.87 -22.03
N SER A 177 -1.38 6.95 -23.10
CA SER A 177 -0.85 5.78 -23.81
C SER A 177 0.06 4.94 -22.90
N GLU A 178 0.96 5.59 -22.15
CA GLU A 178 1.80 4.91 -21.16
C GLU A 178 0.97 4.31 -20.02
N ALA A 179 0.00 5.05 -19.46
CA ALA A 179 -0.89 4.57 -18.41
C ALA A 179 -1.70 3.33 -18.83
N ILE A 180 -2.21 3.30 -20.06
CA ILE A 180 -2.87 2.13 -20.65
C ILE A 180 -1.89 0.96 -20.74
N SER A 181 -0.66 1.19 -21.22
CA SER A 181 0.33 0.12 -21.44
C SER A 181 0.74 -0.61 -20.15
N VAL A 182 0.71 0.08 -19.01
CA VAL A 182 1.05 -0.49 -17.69
C VAL A 182 -0.18 -0.93 -16.90
N SER A 183 -1.40 -0.67 -17.39
CA SER A 183 -2.65 -1.08 -16.76
C SER A 183 -3.07 -2.44 -17.27
N ARG A 184 -3.26 -3.41 -16.35
CA ARG A 184 -3.80 -4.74 -16.67
C ARG A 184 -5.20 -4.70 -17.28
N SER A 185 -5.98 -3.64 -17.00
CA SER A 185 -7.32 -3.47 -17.57
C SER A 185 -7.32 -2.80 -18.95
N GLY A 186 -6.17 -2.29 -19.43
CA GLY A 186 -6.09 -1.52 -20.67
C GLY A 186 -6.75 -0.14 -20.61
N ASN A 187 -7.05 0.37 -19.42
CA ASN A 187 -7.66 1.68 -19.20
C ASN A 187 -6.69 2.65 -18.50
N ALA A 188 -6.84 3.93 -18.80
CA ALA A 188 -6.29 5.06 -18.06
C ALA A 188 -7.43 5.91 -17.48
N LEU A 189 -7.13 6.66 -16.43
CA LEU A 189 -8.04 7.60 -15.78
C LEU A 189 -7.45 9.00 -15.85
N ILE A 190 -8.22 9.95 -16.37
CA ILE A 190 -7.92 11.39 -16.30
C ILE A 190 -8.83 11.97 -15.21
N GLU A 191 -8.26 12.67 -14.22
CA GLU A 191 -9.01 13.28 -13.13
C GLU A 191 -8.59 14.75 -12.91
N SER A 192 -9.54 15.62 -12.54
CA SER A 192 -9.22 16.93 -11.98
C SER A 192 -8.54 16.78 -10.63
N LEU A 193 -7.58 17.65 -10.30
CA LEU A 193 -6.92 17.57 -9.00
C LEU A 193 -7.76 18.14 -7.86
N TRP A 194 -7.72 17.43 -6.73
CA TRP A 194 -8.04 18.02 -5.44
C TRP A 194 -6.80 18.63 -4.81
N GLU A 195 -6.98 19.74 -4.11
CA GLU A 195 -5.91 20.41 -3.36
C GLU A 195 -6.09 20.15 -1.86
N GLY A 196 -5.01 19.74 -1.20
CA GLY A 196 -5.03 19.39 0.21
C GLY A 196 -3.80 18.60 0.65
N THR A 197 -3.82 18.13 1.91
CA THR A 197 -2.80 17.22 2.44
C THR A 197 -3.26 15.78 2.31
N GLU A 198 -2.38 14.89 1.85
CA GLU A 198 -2.68 13.47 1.66
C GLU A 198 -2.34 12.63 2.90
N HIS A 199 -3.18 11.64 3.17
CA HIS A 199 -3.14 10.80 4.36
C HIS A 199 -3.45 9.36 4.01
N THR A 200 -2.68 8.43 4.59
CA THR A 200 -3.10 7.04 4.67
C THR A 200 -4.03 6.91 5.86
N VAL A 201 -5.25 6.43 5.63
CA VAL A 201 -6.20 6.06 6.69
C VAL A 201 -6.36 4.56 6.66
N GLU A 202 -6.08 3.89 7.77
CA GLU A 202 -6.19 2.44 7.86
C GLU A 202 -7.18 2.00 8.93
N THR A 203 -8.05 1.06 8.57
CA THR A 203 -9.14 0.54 9.41
C THR A 203 -9.19 -0.98 9.33
N ILE A 204 -9.93 -1.60 10.25
CA ILE A 204 -10.21 -3.03 10.21
C ILE A 204 -11.60 -3.33 10.74
N PHE A 205 -12.32 -4.21 10.05
CA PHE A 205 -13.47 -4.89 10.63
C PHE A 205 -13.02 -6.24 11.20
N ASP A 206 -13.30 -6.51 12.47
CA ASP A 206 -12.90 -7.76 13.11
C ASP A 206 -13.82 -8.95 12.75
N SER A 207 -13.55 -10.14 13.30
CA SER A 207 -14.36 -11.33 13.03
C SER A 207 -15.79 -11.27 13.57
N SER A 208 -16.10 -10.31 14.46
CA SER A 208 -17.48 -9.97 14.89
C SER A 208 -18.15 -8.91 14.03
N ARG A 209 -17.48 -8.45 12.96
CA ARG A 209 -17.91 -7.36 12.07
C ARG A 209 -17.96 -5.99 12.73
N LYS A 210 -17.23 -5.80 13.84
CA LYS A 210 -17.08 -4.48 14.48
C LYS A 210 -16.02 -3.68 13.73
N PHE A 211 -16.33 -2.42 13.42
CA PHE A 211 -15.39 -1.48 12.84
C PHE A 211 -14.41 -0.97 13.89
N HIS A 212 -13.13 -0.96 13.54
CA HIS A 212 -12.06 -0.40 14.35
C HIS A 212 -11.22 0.60 13.56
N ARG A 213 -10.89 1.70 14.24
CA ARG A 213 -9.97 2.73 13.75
C ARG A 213 -8.55 2.22 13.95
N GLY A 214 -7.79 2.06 12.86
CA GLY A 214 -6.40 1.61 12.92
C GLY A 214 -5.48 2.79 13.22
N PHE A 215 -5.18 3.57 12.17
CA PHE A 215 -4.31 4.73 12.28
C PHE A 215 -4.46 5.68 11.08
N ILE A 216 -3.92 6.90 11.23
CA ILE A 216 -3.78 7.88 10.15
C ILE A 216 -2.31 8.32 10.11
N THR A 217 -1.72 8.27 8.91
CA THR A 217 -0.32 8.64 8.62
C THR A 217 -0.31 9.75 7.58
N ASP A 218 0.42 10.83 7.85
CA ASP A 218 0.59 11.94 6.91
C ASP A 218 1.53 11.50 5.78
N ARG A 219 1.18 11.82 4.53
CA ARG A 219 1.98 11.50 3.35
C ARG A 219 2.63 12.76 2.78
N GLN A 220 3.92 12.67 2.48
CA GLN A 220 4.67 13.77 1.87
C GLN A 220 4.98 13.43 0.42
N PHE A 221 4.76 14.41 -0.45
CA PHE A 221 4.97 14.27 -1.89
C PHE A 221 5.85 15.38 -2.43
N ASP A 222 6.72 15.02 -3.37
CA ASP A 222 7.36 15.95 -4.29
C ASP A 222 6.69 15.80 -5.66
N ASN A 223 6.09 16.89 -6.13
CA ASN A 223 5.33 16.97 -7.38
C ASN A 223 6.00 17.87 -8.42
N ALA A 224 7.22 18.37 -8.16
CA ALA A 224 7.85 19.43 -8.94
C ALA A 224 7.99 19.09 -10.44
N ASP A 225 8.33 17.84 -10.76
CA ASP A 225 8.52 17.36 -12.14
C ASP A 225 7.23 16.75 -12.75
N GLY A 226 6.09 16.97 -12.09
CA GLY A 226 4.79 16.42 -12.50
C GLY A 226 4.60 14.96 -12.11
N PHE A 227 5.56 14.30 -11.45
CA PHE A 227 5.36 12.96 -10.90
C PHE A 227 4.94 13.04 -9.44
N ALA A 228 3.93 12.27 -9.04
CA ALA A 228 3.50 12.19 -7.64
C ALA A 228 4.43 11.27 -6.84
N LEU A 229 5.64 11.75 -6.53
CA LEU A 229 6.65 11.00 -5.80
C LEU A 229 6.44 11.13 -4.31
N GLU A 230 6.04 10.05 -3.65
CA GLU A 230 5.98 10.02 -2.19
C GLU A 230 7.42 10.06 -1.64
N THR A 231 7.76 11.12 -0.91
CA THR A 231 9.11 11.35 -0.37
C THR A 231 9.25 10.90 1.08
N GLY A 232 8.15 10.87 1.81
CA GLY A 232 8.14 10.39 3.18
C GLY A 232 6.77 10.23 3.81
N LEU A 233 6.77 9.69 5.01
CA LEU A 233 5.61 9.49 5.87
C LEU A 233 5.89 10.02 7.27
N VAL A 234 4.88 10.60 7.92
CA VAL A 234 4.94 11.05 9.31
C VAL A 234 3.81 10.40 10.11
N HIS A 235 4.16 9.73 11.21
CA HIS A 235 3.21 9.10 12.10
C HIS A 235 3.50 9.44 13.57
N PRO A 236 2.49 9.72 14.42
CA PRO A 236 1.07 9.89 14.09
C PRO A 236 0.81 11.13 13.24
N THR A 237 -0.37 11.19 12.63
CA THR A 237 -0.83 12.35 11.85
C THR A 237 -0.81 13.66 12.66
N THR A 238 -0.51 14.77 11.98
CA THR A 238 -0.60 16.14 12.52
C THR A 238 -2.01 16.73 12.48
N LEU A 239 -2.98 15.99 11.92
CA LEU A 239 -4.37 16.43 11.85
C LEU A 239 -5.02 16.55 13.23
N SER A 240 -5.93 17.52 13.37
CA SER A 240 -6.75 17.66 14.57
C SER A 240 -7.65 16.44 14.76
N LYS A 241 -8.08 16.20 16.01
CA LYS A 241 -8.94 15.07 16.34
C LYS A 241 -10.25 15.08 15.56
N ASP A 242 -10.85 16.25 15.36
CA ASP A 242 -12.09 16.41 14.59
C ASP A 242 -11.92 15.97 13.14
N ILE A 243 -10.82 16.35 12.48
CA ILE A 243 -10.54 15.94 11.10
C ILE A 243 -10.30 14.43 11.03
N GLN A 244 -9.57 13.86 12.00
CA GLN A 244 -9.38 12.41 12.07
C GLN A 244 -10.72 11.68 12.22
N ASP A 245 -11.62 12.22 13.05
CA ASP A 245 -12.95 11.64 13.26
C ASP A 245 -13.83 11.74 12.01
N ASP A 246 -13.76 12.84 11.25
CA ASP A 246 -14.42 12.99 9.95
C ASP A 246 -13.88 11.97 8.93
N MET A 247 -12.56 11.77 8.88
CA MET A 247 -11.92 10.79 8.00
C MET A 247 -12.37 9.36 8.31
N TYR A 248 -12.36 8.97 9.59
CA TYR A 248 -12.81 7.64 10.00
C TYR A 248 -14.31 7.45 9.75
N THR A 249 -15.12 8.47 9.96
CA THR A 249 -16.57 8.41 9.68
C THR A 249 -16.83 8.20 8.19
N LEU A 250 -16.14 8.96 7.33
CA LEU A 250 -16.23 8.80 5.87
C LEU A 250 -15.73 7.42 5.41
N ALA A 251 -14.63 6.93 6.00
CA ALA A 251 -14.10 5.60 5.69
C ALA A 251 -15.06 4.47 6.09
N GLU A 252 -15.66 4.55 7.29
CA GLU A 252 -16.63 3.56 7.79
C GLU A 252 -17.92 3.57 6.96
N ASP A 253 -18.47 4.74 6.65
CA ASP A 253 -19.68 4.89 5.83
C ASP A 253 -19.48 4.29 4.43
N LEU A 254 -18.37 4.61 3.76
CA LEU A 254 -18.07 4.03 2.45
C LEU A 254 -17.90 2.51 2.55
N ALA A 255 -17.16 2.01 3.54
CA ALA A 255 -16.96 0.57 3.71
C ALA A 255 -18.29 -0.18 3.82
N LYS A 256 -19.21 0.33 4.66
CA LYS A 256 -20.54 -0.24 4.84
C LYS A 256 -21.38 -0.17 3.57
N LYS A 257 -21.35 0.95 2.85
CA LYS A 257 -22.06 1.10 1.55
C LYS A 257 -21.56 0.12 0.48
N LEU A 258 -20.27 -0.21 0.51
CA LEU A 258 -19.67 -1.22 -0.38
C LEU A 258 -19.91 -2.66 0.08
N GLY A 259 -20.40 -2.87 1.31
CA GLY A 259 -20.61 -4.20 1.89
C GLY A 259 -19.36 -4.80 2.56
N ILE A 260 -18.34 -3.99 2.83
CA ILE A 260 -17.13 -4.42 3.54
C ILE A 260 -17.47 -4.57 5.02
N THR A 261 -17.33 -5.79 5.54
CA THR A 261 -17.73 -6.14 6.91
C THR A 261 -16.69 -6.96 7.67
N ILE A 262 -15.54 -7.26 7.05
CA ILE A 262 -14.44 -8.01 7.68
C ILE A 262 -13.12 -7.70 6.98
N GLY A 263 -12.03 -7.74 7.75
CA GLY A 263 -10.67 -7.54 7.24
C GLY A 263 -10.23 -6.08 7.23
N ALA A 264 -8.96 -5.88 6.87
CA ALA A 264 -8.34 -4.56 6.80
C ALA A 264 -8.80 -3.80 5.56
N ALA A 265 -8.99 -2.49 5.71
CA ALA A 265 -9.25 -1.57 4.62
C ALA A 265 -8.34 -0.35 4.75
N LYS A 266 -7.62 -0.04 3.67
CA LYS A 266 -6.73 1.09 3.56
C LYS A 266 -7.28 2.08 2.55
N TYR A 267 -7.22 3.34 2.90
CA TYR A 267 -7.69 4.46 2.10
C TYR A 267 -6.53 5.43 1.89
N ASP A 268 -6.36 5.90 0.66
CA ASP A 268 -5.67 7.15 0.39
C ASP A 268 -6.71 8.25 0.44
N MET A 269 -6.55 9.18 1.37
CA MET A 269 -7.48 10.28 1.57
C MET A 269 -6.75 11.61 1.44
N ILE A 270 -7.48 12.65 1.06
CA ILE A 270 -6.96 14.02 1.01
C ILE A 270 -7.86 14.93 1.85
N GLN A 271 -7.24 15.70 2.73
CA GLN A 271 -7.93 16.75 3.48
C GLN A 271 -7.96 18.03 2.65
N THR A 272 -9.13 18.34 2.08
CA THR A 272 -9.35 19.58 1.31
C THR A 272 -9.90 20.70 2.20
N LYS A 273 -10.06 21.90 1.65
CA LYS A 273 -10.77 23.01 2.33
C LYS A 273 -12.24 22.69 2.63
N GLU A 274 -12.84 21.77 1.88
CA GLU A 274 -14.24 21.34 2.02
C GLU A 274 -14.39 20.01 2.80
N GLY A 275 -13.35 19.61 3.53
CA GLY A 275 -13.33 18.36 4.29
C GLY A 275 -12.59 17.21 3.57
N PRO A 276 -12.59 16.02 4.19
CA PRO A 276 -11.90 14.86 3.65
C PRO A 276 -12.54 14.34 2.37
N ARG A 277 -11.72 13.76 1.50
CA ARG A 277 -12.11 13.09 0.25
C ARG A 277 -11.32 11.79 0.10
N ILE A 278 -11.88 10.79 -0.60
CA ILE A 278 -11.22 9.50 -0.82
C ILE A 278 -10.63 9.44 -2.23
N ILE A 279 -9.30 9.33 -2.30
CA ILE A 279 -8.56 9.18 -3.55
C ILE A 279 -8.63 7.72 -4.01
N GLU A 280 -8.20 6.78 -3.18
CA GLU A 280 -8.13 5.35 -3.50
C GLU A 280 -8.48 4.50 -2.27
N MET A 281 -8.87 3.25 -2.52
CA MET A 281 -9.20 2.29 -1.47
C MET A 281 -8.69 0.89 -1.85
N THR A 282 -8.33 0.09 -0.86
CA THR A 282 -7.97 -1.31 -1.06
C THR A 282 -8.22 -2.10 0.21
N VAL A 283 -8.60 -3.38 0.07
CA VAL A 283 -9.02 -4.25 1.18
C VAL A 283 -7.89 -5.19 1.59
N ARG A 284 -6.73 -4.59 1.87
CA ARG A 284 -5.51 -5.25 2.33
C ARG A 284 -4.67 -4.26 3.14
N LEU A 285 -3.79 -4.78 3.98
CA LEU A 285 -2.90 -3.96 4.80
C LEU A 285 -1.98 -3.06 3.96
N SER A 286 -1.72 -1.87 4.45
CA SER A 286 -0.84 -0.85 3.85
C SER A 286 0.54 -1.40 3.48
N GLY A 287 1.11 -0.82 2.42
CA GLY A 287 2.49 -1.05 2.00
C GLY A 287 3.43 0.01 2.60
N GLY A 288 4.65 0.10 2.06
CA GLY A 288 5.59 1.16 2.47
C GLY A 288 6.12 1.03 3.90
N PHE A 289 5.91 -0.13 4.53
CA PHE A 289 6.25 -0.41 5.93
C PHE A 289 5.47 0.42 6.98
N ASP A 290 4.32 0.98 6.60
CA ASP A 290 3.48 1.81 7.46
C ASP A 290 2.93 0.99 8.66
N CYS A 291 2.03 0.03 8.40
CA CYS A 291 1.51 -0.85 9.46
C CYS A 291 2.53 -1.84 10.02
N GLN A 292 3.63 -2.10 9.28
CA GLN A 292 4.65 -3.09 9.63
C GLN A 292 5.65 -2.57 10.67
N TYR A 293 6.08 -1.30 10.54
CA TYR A 293 7.17 -0.76 11.34
C TYR A 293 6.97 0.69 11.74
N LEU A 294 6.49 1.57 10.85
CA LEU A 294 6.32 2.99 11.15
C LEU A 294 5.34 3.20 12.31
N VAL A 295 4.14 2.65 12.19
CA VAL A 295 3.10 2.77 13.22
C VAL A 295 3.48 2.06 14.52
N PRO A 296 3.98 0.80 14.52
CA PRO A 296 4.49 0.16 15.73
C PRO A 296 5.64 0.90 16.43
N ALA A 297 6.51 1.60 15.67
CA ALA A 297 7.59 2.39 16.25
C ALA A 297 7.04 3.60 17.02
N ALA A 298 6.11 4.33 16.42
CA ALA A 298 5.51 5.53 16.99
C ALA A 298 4.53 5.24 18.14
N THR A 299 3.60 4.30 17.92
CA THR A 299 2.44 4.09 18.82
C THR A 299 2.44 2.74 19.53
N GLY A 300 3.19 1.77 19.03
CA GLY A 300 3.14 0.39 19.52
C GLY A 300 1.88 -0.40 19.12
N LYS A 301 0.99 0.19 18.30
CA LYS A 301 -0.12 -0.55 17.69
C LYS A 301 0.40 -1.70 16.83
N ASN A 302 -0.34 -2.80 16.81
CA ASN A 302 -0.04 -3.98 15.98
C ASN A 302 -1.29 -4.40 15.20
N LEU A 303 -1.62 -3.59 14.19
CA LEU A 303 -2.73 -3.86 13.27
C LEU A 303 -2.49 -5.14 12.44
N MET A 304 -1.23 -5.48 12.15
CA MET A 304 -0.88 -6.69 11.43
C MET A 304 -1.33 -7.95 12.16
N LYS A 305 -1.06 -8.03 13.47
CA LYS A 305 -1.55 -9.13 14.32
C LYS A 305 -3.08 -9.17 14.36
N ALA A 306 -3.73 -8.01 14.46
CA ALA A 306 -5.19 -7.92 14.41
C ALA A 306 -5.76 -8.45 13.09
N ALA A 307 -5.10 -8.17 11.96
CA ALA A 307 -5.48 -8.69 10.65
C ALA A 307 -5.29 -10.21 10.55
N ILE A 308 -4.20 -10.79 11.07
CA ILE A 308 -4.00 -12.25 11.09
C ILE A 308 -5.08 -12.93 11.93
N LEU A 309 -5.36 -12.41 13.12
CA LEU A 309 -6.42 -12.95 13.99
C LEU A 309 -7.79 -12.89 13.29
N THR A 310 -8.10 -11.76 12.66
CA THR A 310 -9.34 -11.58 11.89
C THR A 310 -9.44 -12.58 10.73
N ALA A 311 -8.37 -12.73 9.94
CA ALA A 311 -8.31 -13.65 8.80
C ALA A 311 -8.40 -15.13 9.20
N THR A 312 -8.14 -15.45 10.47
CA THR A 312 -8.31 -16.78 11.07
C THR A 312 -9.59 -16.95 11.89
N GLY A 313 -10.48 -15.95 11.83
CA GLY A 313 -11.79 -15.96 12.52
C GLY A 313 -11.71 -15.69 14.01
N LYS A 314 -10.52 -15.37 14.54
CA LYS A 314 -10.27 -15.08 15.94
C LYS A 314 -10.53 -13.60 16.23
N LEU A 315 -11.11 -13.33 17.39
CA LEU A 315 -11.17 -11.97 17.91
C LEU A 315 -9.79 -11.54 18.39
N PHE A 316 -9.58 -10.23 18.44
CA PHE A 316 -8.41 -9.63 19.04
C PHE A 316 -8.84 -8.63 20.12
N ASP A 317 -7.96 -8.42 21.09
CA ASP A 317 -8.20 -7.43 22.13
C ASP A 317 -7.91 -6.01 21.62
N ASP A 318 -8.72 -5.04 22.06
CA ASP A 318 -8.60 -3.64 21.68
C ASP A 318 -7.19 -3.04 21.98
N TYR A 319 -6.38 -3.65 22.84
CA TYR A 319 -5.02 -3.16 23.14
C TYR A 319 -4.11 -3.16 21.90
N LEU A 320 -4.35 -4.03 20.90
CA LEU A 320 -3.56 -4.04 19.66
C LEU A 320 -3.69 -2.74 18.86
N LEU A 321 -4.79 -2.01 19.07
CA LEU A 321 -5.11 -0.76 18.36
C LEU A 321 -5.07 0.45 19.30
N LYS A 322 -4.51 0.30 20.51
CA LYS A 322 -4.28 1.40 21.45
C LYS A 322 -2.82 1.81 21.44
N ASP A 323 -2.60 3.10 21.63
CA ASP A 323 -1.25 3.64 21.74
C ASP A 323 -0.64 3.19 23.08
N THR A 324 0.49 2.48 22.99
CA THR A 324 1.32 2.05 24.13
C THR A 324 2.65 2.80 24.16
N LYS A 325 2.96 3.54 23.09
CA LYS A 325 4.08 4.46 22.95
C LYS A 325 3.54 5.83 22.54
N ASN A 326 4.27 6.88 22.90
CA ASN A 326 3.94 8.27 22.55
C ASN A 326 5.13 8.88 21.80
N LYS A 327 5.49 8.29 20.65
CA LYS A 327 6.59 8.74 19.81
C LYS A 327 6.09 9.27 18.47
N VAL A 328 6.97 9.98 17.77
CA VAL A 328 6.82 10.30 16.35
C VAL A 328 7.79 9.43 15.57
N ALA A 329 7.32 8.82 14.49
CA ALA A 329 8.14 8.06 13.57
C ALA A 329 8.03 8.62 12.15
N LEU A 330 9.15 8.53 11.43
CA LEU A 330 9.29 9.00 10.05
C LEU A 330 9.74 7.84 9.16
N SER A 331 9.20 7.78 7.94
CA SER A 331 9.70 6.89 6.88
C SER A 331 10.16 7.75 5.72
N GLU A 332 11.42 7.63 5.30
CA GLU A 332 11.97 8.34 4.14
C GLU A 332 12.86 7.41 3.29
N SER A 333 13.38 7.94 2.18
CA SER A 333 14.37 7.27 1.32
C SER A 333 15.66 8.08 1.17
N LEU A 334 16.69 7.39 0.72
CA LEU A 334 17.81 8.00 0.01
C LEU A 334 17.44 8.20 -1.47
N TRP A 335 18.02 9.21 -2.09
CA TRP A 335 17.79 9.57 -3.49
C TRP A 335 19.12 9.71 -4.25
N PRO A 336 19.92 8.62 -4.37
CA PRO A 336 21.16 8.67 -5.14
C PRO A 336 20.91 9.05 -6.60
N ARG A 337 21.94 9.56 -7.27
CA ARG A 337 21.82 9.89 -8.70
C ARG A 337 21.54 8.63 -9.51
N PRO A 338 20.70 8.69 -10.56
CA PRO A 338 20.53 7.58 -11.50
C PRO A 338 21.88 7.12 -12.07
N GLY A 339 22.05 5.79 -12.19
CA GLY A 339 23.31 5.16 -12.55
C GLY A 339 23.46 3.78 -11.90
N LYS A 340 24.58 3.12 -12.14
CA LYS A 340 24.90 1.83 -11.52
C LYS A 340 25.32 2.03 -10.06
N LEU A 341 24.64 1.36 -9.14
CA LEU A 341 24.99 1.40 -7.71
C LEU A 341 26.24 0.56 -7.44
N THR A 342 27.36 1.20 -7.10
CA THR A 342 28.65 0.52 -6.91
C THR A 342 29.02 0.30 -5.45
N ALA A 343 28.47 1.09 -4.53
CA ALA A 343 28.66 0.87 -3.09
C ALA A 343 27.50 1.43 -2.26
N ILE A 344 27.31 0.85 -1.07
CA ILE A 344 26.46 1.39 -0.01
C ILE A 344 27.27 1.39 1.29
N ASN A 345 27.67 2.58 1.75
CA ASN A 345 28.53 2.76 2.91
C ASN A 345 27.73 3.23 4.13
N GLY A 346 28.30 3.08 5.33
CA GLY A 346 27.77 3.68 6.56
C GLY A 346 26.58 2.95 7.22
N LEU A 347 26.06 1.86 6.64
CA LEU A 347 24.89 1.15 7.18
C LEU A 347 25.07 0.66 8.62
N ASP A 348 26.24 0.12 8.97
CA ASP A 348 26.47 -0.42 10.32
C ASP A 348 26.64 0.68 11.38
N ILE A 349 27.03 1.88 10.95
CA ILE A 349 27.06 3.07 11.81
C ILE A 349 25.63 3.57 11.99
N ALA A 350 24.89 3.75 10.89
CA ALA A 350 23.50 4.21 10.91
C ALA A 350 22.58 3.36 11.81
N LYS A 351 22.73 2.03 11.80
CA LYS A 351 21.96 1.10 12.65
C LYS A 351 22.18 1.29 14.16
N LYS A 352 23.23 1.99 14.57
CA LYS A 352 23.58 2.24 15.98
C LYS A 352 23.24 3.65 16.42
N MET A 353 22.71 4.49 15.53
CA MET A 353 22.39 5.88 15.82
C MET A 353 21.08 6.01 16.60
N PRO A 354 20.91 7.10 17.38
CA PRO A 354 19.66 7.39 18.05
C PRO A 354 18.46 7.38 17.09
N GLY A 355 17.33 6.88 17.57
CA GLY A 355 16.09 6.84 16.80
C GLY A 355 16.05 5.80 15.68
N PHE A 356 17.11 5.04 15.40
CA PHE A 356 17.07 3.99 14.37
C PHE A 356 16.03 2.92 14.72
N GLU A 357 15.08 2.67 13.80
CA GLU A 357 14.12 1.57 13.91
C GLU A 357 14.44 0.47 12.89
N LYS A 358 14.43 0.82 11.60
CA LYS A 358 14.71 -0.12 10.49
C LYS A 358 15.24 0.58 9.25
N ILE A 359 16.03 -0.16 8.48
CA ILE A 359 16.39 0.20 7.11
C ILE A 359 16.20 -1.03 6.21
N PHE A 360 15.47 -0.85 5.11
CA PHE A 360 15.26 -1.88 4.08
C PHE A 360 15.78 -1.38 2.74
N PHE A 361 16.74 -2.08 2.15
CA PHE A 361 17.18 -1.81 0.79
C PHE A 361 16.41 -2.68 -0.20
N ARG A 362 15.90 -2.04 -1.24
CA ARG A 362 15.29 -2.72 -2.40
C ARG A 362 16.33 -3.05 -3.46
N TYR A 363 17.38 -2.25 -3.53
CA TYR A 363 18.48 -2.36 -4.49
C TYR A 363 19.70 -2.98 -3.81
N LYS A 364 20.50 -3.69 -4.60
CA LYS A 364 21.79 -4.25 -4.22
C LYS A 364 22.90 -3.58 -5.03
N VAL A 365 24.12 -3.65 -4.51
CA VAL A 365 25.29 -3.26 -5.29
C VAL A 365 25.32 -4.06 -6.60
N GLY A 366 25.46 -3.34 -7.72
CA GLY A 366 25.35 -3.86 -9.07
C GLY A 366 24.05 -3.47 -9.79
N ASP A 367 22.98 -3.13 -9.06
CA ASP A 367 21.70 -2.72 -9.64
C ASP A 367 21.79 -1.31 -10.27
N THR A 368 20.93 -1.05 -11.26
CA THR A 368 20.81 0.27 -11.90
C THR A 368 19.71 1.09 -11.24
N VAL A 369 20.07 2.21 -10.62
CA VAL A 369 19.14 3.23 -10.14
C VAL A 369 18.56 3.96 -11.35
N ALA A 370 17.27 3.75 -11.60
CA ALA A 370 16.53 4.43 -12.66
C ALA A 370 16.12 5.86 -12.22
N PRO A 371 15.72 6.72 -13.17
CA PRO A 371 15.07 8.00 -12.84
C PRO A 371 13.84 7.81 -11.94
N TYR A 372 13.66 8.74 -11.00
CA TYR A 372 12.56 8.72 -10.04
C TYR A 372 11.28 9.28 -10.67
N ILE A 373 10.57 8.42 -11.40
CA ILE A 373 9.28 8.76 -12.02
C ILE A 373 8.08 8.10 -11.31
N ASP A 374 8.36 7.18 -10.38
CA ASP A 374 7.35 6.49 -9.58
C ASP A 374 7.94 5.98 -8.25
N CYS A 375 7.07 5.66 -7.29
CA CYS A 375 7.47 5.23 -5.95
C CYS A 375 8.12 3.84 -5.92
N THR A 376 8.02 3.05 -6.99
CA THR A 376 8.69 1.74 -7.10
C THR A 376 10.20 1.88 -7.29
N LYS A 377 10.68 3.07 -7.68
CA LYS A 377 12.11 3.37 -7.89
C LYS A 377 12.85 3.75 -6.62
N ARG A 378 12.15 3.91 -5.50
CA ARG A 378 12.74 4.16 -4.18
C ARG A 378 13.79 3.10 -3.85
N VAL A 379 15.02 3.50 -3.52
CA VAL A 379 16.13 2.55 -3.33
C VAL A 379 16.08 1.86 -1.96
N CYS A 380 15.54 2.55 -0.96
CA CYS A 380 15.41 2.03 0.39
C CYS A 380 14.24 2.66 1.15
N PHE A 381 13.92 2.09 2.30
CA PHE A 381 13.09 2.71 3.32
C PHE A 381 13.94 2.86 4.58
N ILE A 382 13.98 4.06 5.14
CA ILE A 382 14.61 4.38 6.41
C ILE A 382 13.49 4.76 7.36
N ILE A 383 13.37 4.03 8.46
CA ILE A 383 12.38 4.28 9.50
C ILE A 383 13.13 4.68 10.76
N VAL A 384 12.74 5.82 11.31
CA VAL A 384 13.30 6.35 12.56
C VAL A 384 12.18 6.81 13.48
N SER A 385 12.47 6.90 14.78
CA SER A 385 11.58 7.48 15.77
C SER A 385 12.29 8.51 16.65
N GLY A 386 11.49 9.34 17.31
CA GLY A 386 11.89 10.30 18.34
C GLY A 386 10.71 10.61 19.26
N ASP A 387 10.96 11.27 20.37
CA ASP A 387 9.90 11.63 21.32
C ASP A 387 9.09 12.86 20.83
N SER A 388 9.59 13.54 19.80
CA SER A 388 8.89 14.61 19.08
C SER A 388 9.20 14.59 17.59
N LEU A 389 8.43 15.35 16.78
CA LEU A 389 8.70 15.51 15.34
C LEU A 389 10.08 16.14 15.09
N GLU A 390 10.49 17.10 15.92
CA GLU A 390 11.80 17.74 15.81
C GLU A 390 12.93 16.73 16.02
N GLU A 391 12.84 15.91 17.07
CA GLU A 391 13.84 14.89 17.36
C GLU A 391 13.86 13.80 16.29
N ALA A 392 12.70 13.30 15.85
CA ALA A 392 12.62 12.30 14.78
C ALA A 392 13.24 12.83 13.47
N THR A 393 13.01 14.11 13.15
CA THR A 393 13.60 14.77 11.96
C THR A 393 15.12 14.91 12.09
N ALA A 394 15.62 15.26 13.28
CA ALA A 394 17.05 15.33 13.55
C ALA A 394 17.72 13.94 13.42
N ASN A 395 17.09 12.89 13.99
CA ASN A 395 17.54 11.51 13.87
C ASN A 395 17.55 11.04 12.40
N MET A 396 16.47 11.32 11.64
CA MET A 396 16.39 10.98 10.22
C MET A 396 17.51 11.64 9.42
N THR A 397 17.73 12.93 9.64
CA THR A 397 18.77 13.70 8.95
C THR A 397 20.16 13.14 9.25
N ALA A 398 20.46 12.86 10.53
CA ALA A 398 21.75 12.31 10.93
C ALA A 398 22.00 10.92 10.32
N ILE A 399 20.98 10.05 10.32
CA ILE A 399 21.07 8.71 9.71
C ILE A 399 21.27 8.81 8.20
N LYS A 400 20.49 9.63 7.50
CA LYS A 400 20.63 9.82 6.04
C LYS A 400 22.02 10.35 5.67
N ASN A 401 22.56 11.31 6.42
CA ASN A 401 23.90 11.86 6.19
C ASN A 401 25.02 10.85 6.45
N THR A 402 24.75 9.78 7.20
CA THR A 402 25.72 8.72 7.48
C THR A 402 25.77 7.67 6.37
N ILE A 403 24.69 7.51 5.61
CA ILE A 403 24.59 6.49 4.57
C ILE A 403 24.92 7.11 3.21
N GLU A 404 25.89 6.53 2.53
CA GLU A 404 26.30 6.96 1.19
C GLU A 404 25.99 5.86 0.17
N CYS A 405 25.16 6.18 -0.81
CA CYS A 405 24.92 5.34 -1.99
C CYS A 405 25.75 5.88 -3.16
N VAL A 406 26.80 5.16 -3.56
CA VAL A 406 27.70 5.56 -4.65
C VAL A 406 27.15 5.05 -5.97
N THR A 407 26.91 5.96 -6.93
CA THR A 407 26.46 5.61 -8.28
C THR A 407 27.43 6.11 -9.35
N GLU A 408 27.64 5.28 -10.37
CA GLU A 408 28.47 5.56 -11.54
C GLU A 408 27.61 5.58 -12.80
N GLN A 409 27.94 6.47 -13.75
CA GLN A 409 27.22 6.59 -15.03
C GLN A 409 27.57 5.49 -16.01
#